data_AF-A0A0D8XM78-F1
#
_entry.id   AF-A0A0D8XM78-F1
#
_cell.length_a   1.000
_cell.length_b   1.000
_cell.length_c   1.000
_cell.angle_alpha   90.00
_cell.angle_beta   90.00
_cell.angle_gamma   90.00
#
_symmetry.space_group_name_H-M   'P 1'
#
loop_
_entity.id
_entity.type
_entity.pdbx_description
1 polymer ?
#
loop_
_entity_poly.entity_id
_entity_poly.type
_entity_poly.pdbx_seq_one_letter_code
_entity_poly.pdbx_strand_id
1 'polypeptide(L)'
;MDAFIVFLFTFRLKFLKSFMSSQKYFSAFAWSINEKDELHSESGYISVKPNTQEAALTTVMNNGFVTVEEGPIKGSQIRFRLKDVGRISFSRDLPVHDLVREWTLLDRNTLQARLNMETLTHGMQEHTFIRYHKIAP
;
A
#
# COMPACT_ATOMS: atom_id res chain seq x y z
N MET A 1 -2.01 -2.09 27.50
CA MET A 1 -3.45 -2.12 27.15
C MET A 1 -3.51 -1.30 25.89
N ASP A 2 -3.36 -1.96 24.75
CA ASP A 2 -3.13 -1.25 23.50
C ASP A 2 -4.49 -1.15 22.81
N ALA A 3 -5.10 0.03 22.94
CA ALA A 3 -6.35 0.35 22.28
C ALA A 3 -6.09 0.46 20.77
N PHE A 4 -6.44 -0.58 20.03
CA PHE A 4 -6.60 -0.48 18.59
C PHE A 4 -7.82 0.40 18.31
N ILE A 5 -7.59 1.63 17.85
CA ILE A 5 -8.67 2.45 17.30
C ILE A 5 -8.99 1.88 15.91
N VAL A 6 -10.13 1.20 15.80
CA VAL A 6 -10.70 0.81 14.50
C VAL A 6 -11.30 2.06 13.88
N PHE A 7 -10.56 2.70 12.98
CA PHE A 7 -11.11 3.74 12.13
C PHE A 7 -11.86 3.07 10.95
N LEU A 8 -13.12 3.45 10.75
CA LEU A 8 -13.88 3.08 9.55
C LEU A 8 -13.52 4.03 8.42
N PHE A 9 -13.03 3.47 7.32
CA PHE A 9 -12.60 4.22 6.15
C PHE A 9 -13.30 3.70 4.90
N THR A 10 -13.52 4.59 3.93
CA THR A 10 -13.80 4.18 2.55
C THR A 10 -12.48 4.14 1.79
N PHE A 11 -12.21 3.05 1.06
CA PHE A 11 -11.01 2.92 0.24
C PHE A 11 -11.34 2.74 -1.23
N ARG A 12 -10.53 3.32 -2.11
CA ARG A 12 -10.58 3.07 -3.55
C ARG A 12 -9.20 2.73 -4.05
N LEU A 13 -9.10 1.64 -4.82
CA LEU A 13 -7.88 1.18 -5.47
C LEU A 13 -8.07 1.15 -6.98
N LYS A 14 -7.10 1.68 -7.73
CA LYS A 14 -7.12 1.67 -9.19
C LYS A 14 -5.78 1.21 -9.76
N PHE A 15 -5.85 0.30 -10.74
CA PHE A 15 -4.73 -0.07 -11.58
C PHE A 15 -4.98 0.38 -13.02
N LEU A 16 -3.99 0.98 -13.67
CA LEU A 16 -4.04 1.33 -15.09
C LEU A 16 -2.80 0.83 -15.81
N LYS A 17 -2.95 0.49 -17.09
CA LYS A 17 -1.81 0.13 -17.94
C LYS A 17 -0.93 1.37 -18.13
N SER A 18 0.36 1.25 -17.84
CA SER A 18 1.32 2.30 -18.19
C SER A 18 1.70 2.19 -19.67
N PHE A 19 2.16 3.30 -20.26
CA PHE A 19 2.80 3.28 -21.58
C PHE A 19 4.06 2.40 -21.56
N MET A 20 4.76 2.37 -20.43
CA MET A 20 5.88 1.45 -20.20
C MET A 20 5.34 0.03 -20.00
N SER A 21 5.78 -0.90 -20.86
CA SER A 21 5.18 -2.25 -20.99
C SER A 21 5.27 -3.13 -19.74
N SER A 22 6.21 -2.86 -18.83
CA SER A 22 6.43 -3.63 -17.60
C SER A 22 5.83 -3.02 -16.33
N GLN A 23 5.19 -1.84 -16.44
CA GLN A 23 4.68 -1.10 -15.29
C GLN A 23 3.16 -0.94 -15.34
N LYS A 24 2.51 -0.96 -14.18
CA LYS A 24 1.11 -0.56 -14.02
C LYS A 24 1.05 0.60 -13.05
N TYR A 25 0.30 1.63 -13.42
CA TYR A 25 -0.01 2.73 -12.52
C TYR A 25 -0.92 2.23 -11.41
N PHE A 26 -0.67 2.72 -10.21
CA PHE A 26 -1.38 2.41 -8.97
C PHE A 26 -1.82 3.72 -8.32
N SER A 27 -3.07 3.78 -7.85
CA SER A 27 -3.47 4.79 -6.87
C SER A 27 -4.45 4.23 -5.85
N ALA A 28 -4.30 4.68 -4.62
CA ALA A 28 -5.17 4.36 -3.51
C ALA A 28 -5.55 5.62 -2.74
N PHE A 29 -6.78 5.66 -2.24
CA PHE A 29 -7.33 6.76 -1.47
C PHE A 29 -8.11 6.21 -0.28
N ALA A 30 -8.07 6.92 0.84
CA ALA A 30 -8.80 6.64 2.06
C ALA A 30 -9.53 7.90 2.54
N TRP A 31 -10.82 7.76 2.85
CA TRP A 31 -11.65 8.84 3.38
C TRP A 31 -12.27 8.45 4.72
N SER A 32 -12.46 9.44 5.59
CA SER A 32 -13.28 9.32 6.81
C SER A 32 -14.69 8.89 6.45
N ILE A 33 -15.24 7.88 7.14
CA ILE A 33 -16.63 7.46 6.86
C ILE A 33 -17.66 8.53 7.25
N ASN A 34 -17.35 9.34 8.27
CA ASN A 34 -18.28 10.30 8.84
C ASN A 34 -18.27 11.62 8.08
N GLU A 35 -17.07 12.18 7.92
CA GLU A 35 -16.87 13.56 7.46
C GLU A 35 -16.51 13.63 5.97
N LYS A 36 -16.20 12.47 5.36
CA LYS A 36 -15.74 12.34 3.96
C LYS A 36 -14.43 13.08 3.65
N ASP A 37 -13.73 13.56 4.67
CA ASP A 37 -12.41 14.13 4.54
C ASP A 37 -11.40 13.07 4.07
N GLU A 38 -10.51 13.46 3.16
CA GLU A 38 -9.41 12.61 2.72
C GLU A 38 -8.41 12.45 3.86
N LEU A 39 -8.13 11.20 4.24
CA LEU A 39 -7.22 10.88 5.33
C LEU A 39 -5.86 10.40 4.82
N HIS A 40 -5.84 9.72 3.68
CA HIS A 40 -4.62 9.25 3.06
C HIS A 40 -4.82 9.07 1.56
N SER A 41 -3.80 9.41 0.77
CA SER A 41 -3.72 9.01 -0.62
C SER A 41 -2.29 8.67 -1.00
N GLU A 42 -2.16 7.66 -1.85
CA GLU A 42 -0.89 7.20 -2.39
C GLU A 42 -1.03 6.90 -3.88
N SER A 43 0.02 7.16 -4.63
CA SER A 43 0.07 6.81 -6.05
C SER A 43 1.49 6.47 -6.51
N GLY A 44 1.60 5.68 -7.56
CA GLY A 44 2.88 5.31 -8.15
C GLY A 44 2.76 4.14 -9.10
N TYR A 45 3.74 3.23 -9.08
CA TYR A 45 3.83 2.16 -10.07
C TYR A 45 4.21 0.83 -9.46
N ILE A 46 3.51 -0.23 -9.89
CA ILE A 46 3.93 -1.61 -9.70
C ILE A 46 4.64 -2.10 -10.95
N SER A 47 5.79 -2.75 -10.75
CA SER A 47 6.62 -3.32 -11.82
C SER A 47 6.91 -4.78 -11.50
N VAL A 48 6.95 -5.64 -12.52
CA VAL A 48 7.38 -7.05 -12.36
C VAL A 48 8.71 -7.23 -13.08
N LYS A 49 9.70 -7.76 -12.37
CA LYS A 49 11.03 -8.03 -12.95
C LYS A 49 10.90 -9.16 -13.99
N PRO A 50 11.32 -8.94 -15.26
CA PRO A 50 11.16 -9.92 -16.33
C PRO A 50 11.78 -11.28 -15.98
N ASN A 51 11.09 -12.35 -16.37
CA ASN A 51 11.53 -13.75 -16.18
C ASN A 51 11.76 -14.13 -14.70
N THR A 52 11.16 -13.40 -13.77
CA THR A 52 11.20 -13.70 -12.33
C THR A 52 9.80 -13.62 -11.74
N GLN A 53 9.69 -13.99 -10.45
CA GLN A 53 8.49 -13.77 -9.65
C GLN A 53 8.72 -12.65 -8.63
N GLU A 54 9.49 -11.62 -9.00
CA GLU A 54 9.77 -10.48 -8.13
C GLU A 54 9.01 -9.24 -8.63
N ALA A 55 8.36 -8.54 -7.71
CA ALA A 55 7.68 -7.29 -7.97
C ALA A 55 8.27 -6.16 -7.14
N ALA A 56 8.20 -4.95 -7.69
CA ALA A 56 8.52 -3.71 -6.99
C ALA A 56 7.30 -2.78 -7.04
N LEU A 57 7.08 -2.05 -5.96
CA LEU A 57 6.07 -1.01 -5.83
C LEU A 57 6.76 0.27 -5.37
N THR A 58 6.61 1.33 -6.16
CA THR A 58 7.01 2.68 -5.75
C THR A 58 5.77 3.51 -5.50
N THR A 59 5.75 4.26 -4.40
CA THR A 59 4.62 5.13 -4.07
C THR A 59 5.09 6.50 -3.59
N VAL A 60 4.27 7.51 -3.86
CA VAL A 60 4.32 8.85 -3.27
C VAL A 60 2.99 9.08 -2.55
N MET A 61 3.05 9.60 -1.34
CA MET A 61 1.91 9.74 -0.43
C MET A 61 1.63 11.20 -0.08
N ASN A 62 0.38 11.54 0.22
CA ASN A 62 -0.05 12.90 0.57
C ASN A 62 0.52 13.42 1.90
N ASN A 63 1.11 12.56 2.73
CA ASN A 63 1.84 12.93 3.95
C ASN A 63 3.32 13.31 3.69
N GLY A 64 3.75 13.32 2.42
CA GLY A 64 5.13 13.67 2.04
C GLY A 64 6.11 12.50 2.11
N PHE A 65 5.61 11.26 2.13
CA PHE A 65 6.44 10.06 2.11
C PHE A 65 6.55 9.48 0.70
N VAL A 66 7.70 8.89 0.42
CA VAL A 66 7.96 8.12 -0.80
C VAL A 66 8.49 6.76 -0.38
N THR A 67 7.93 5.67 -0.89
CA THR A 67 8.42 4.32 -0.58
C THR A 67 8.89 3.59 -1.82
N VAL A 68 9.91 2.76 -1.63
CA VAL A 68 10.29 1.68 -2.53
C VAL A 68 10.08 0.38 -1.77
N GLU A 69 9.19 -0.47 -2.26
CA GLU A 69 8.88 -1.76 -1.66
C GLU A 69 9.13 -2.87 -2.70
N GLU A 70 9.69 -4.01 -2.27
CA GLU A 70 9.99 -5.15 -3.16
C GLU A 70 9.58 -6.46 -2.52
N GLY A 71 9.22 -7.44 -3.35
CA GLY A 71 9.13 -8.81 -2.88
C GLY A 71 8.48 -9.79 -3.84
N PRO A 72 8.39 -11.06 -3.41
CA PRO A 72 8.01 -12.15 -4.28
C PRO A 72 6.50 -12.20 -4.52
N ILE A 73 6.16 -12.62 -5.73
CA ILE A 73 4.84 -13.08 -6.16
C ILE A 73 4.77 -14.59 -5.90
N LYS A 74 3.74 -15.04 -5.18
CA LYS A 74 3.49 -16.46 -4.91
C LYS A 74 2.03 -16.78 -5.15
N GLY A 75 1.74 -17.48 -6.25
CA GLY A 75 0.35 -17.79 -6.63
C GLY A 75 -0.45 -16.51 -6.87
N SER A 76 -1.51 -16.32 -6.08
CA SER A 76 -2.38 -15.13 -6.14
C SER A 76 -2.00 -14.03 -5.13
N GLN A 77 -0.84 -14.17 -4.48
CA GLN A 77 -0.34 -13.24 -3.47
C GLN A 77 0.92 -12.51 -3.94
N ILE A 78 1.04 -11.24 -3.56
CA ILE A 78 2.29 -10.48 -3.61
C ILE A 78 2.56 -9.95 -2.20
N ARG A 79 3.79 -10.12 -1.72
CA ARG A 79 4.21 -9.62 -0.41
C ARG A 79 5.44 -8.74 -0.55
N PHE A 80 5.24 -7.43 -0.47
CA PHE A 80 6.29 -6.45 -0.50
C PHE A 80 6.85 -6.20 0.90
N ARG A 81 8.14 -5.87 0.97
CA ARG A 81 8.79 -5.30 2.14
C ARG A 81 9.46 -3.99 1.76
N LEU A 82 9.47 -3.03 2.66
CA LEU A 82 10.17 -1.77 2.48
C LEU A 82 11.65 -2.01 2.16
N LYS A 83 12.15 -1.31 1.14
CA LYS A 83 13.56 -1.22 0.80
C LYS A 83 14.12 0.14 1.12
N ASP A 84 13.35 1.18 0.82
CA ASP A 84 13.73 2.55 1.08
C ASP A 84 12.51 3.43 1.32
N VAL A 85 12.72 4.49 2.10
CA VAL A 85 11.70 5.50 2.42
C VAL A 85 12.29 6.90 2.40
N GLY A 86 11.84 7.69 1.42
CA GLY A 86 12.11 9.11 1.32
C GLY A 86 11.08 9.94 2.08
N ARG A 87 11.53 11.07 2.65
CA ARG A 87 10.67 12.02 3.37
C ARG A 87 10.99 13.44 2.93
N ILE A 88 9.96 14.26 2.80
CA ILE A 88 10.14 15.71 2.66
C ILE A 88 10.72 16.25 3.98
N SER A 89 11.79 17.06 3.91
CA SER A 89 12.54 17.50 5.09
C SER A 89 11.72 18.31 6.11
N PHE A 90 10.62 18.91 5.66
CA PHE A 90 9.71 19.71 6.48
C PHE A 90 8.33 19.05 6.67
N SER A 91 8.14 17.80 6.25
CA SER A 91 6.94 17.05 6.63
C SER A 91 7.05 16.58 8.07
N ARG A 92 5.91 16.29 8.70
CA ARG A 92 5.88 15.70 10.03
C ARG A 92 6.63 14.37 9.97
N ASP A 93 7.71 14.26 10.74
CA ASP A 93 8.49 13.03 10.82
C ASP A 93 7.66 11.96 11.54
N LEU A 94 6.98 11.13 10.75
CA LEU A 94 6.37 9.91 11.26
C LEU A 94 7.48 8.85 11.26
N PRO A 95 7.79 8.25 12.40
CA PRO A 95 8.97 7.40 12.56
C PRO A 95 8.77 6.01 11.95
N VAL A 96 8.25 5.91 10.72
CA VAL A 96 8.12 4.65 9.98
C VAL A 96 9.51 4.07 9.77
N HIS A 97 9.72 2.86 10.27
CA HIS A 97 10.99 2.15 10.21
C HIS A 97 10.96 1.05 9.14
N ASP A 98 9.89 0.27 9.10
CA ASP A 98 9.70 -0.81 8.12
C ASP A 98 8.21 -0.96 7.74
N LEU A 99 7.94 -1.51 6.57
CA LEU A 99 6.60 -1.81 6.07
C LEU A 99 6.58 -3.21 5.46
N VAL A 100 5.50 -3.96 5.72
CA VAL A 100 5.19 -5.20 5.00
C VAL A 100 3.78 -5.10 4.44
N ARG A 101 3.71 -4.99 3.11
CA ARG A 101 2.45 -4.91 2.36
C ARG A 101 2.14 -6.27 1.72
N GLU A 102 0.97 -6.80 2.00
CA GLU A 102 0.52 -8.07 1.42
C GLU A 102 -0.79 -7.87 0.67
N TRP A 103 -0.78 -8.21 -0.61
CA TRP A 103 -1.96 -8.23 -1.46
C TRP A 103 -2.25 -9.65 -1.87
N THR A 104 -3.44 -10.15 -1.54
CA THR A 104 -3.89 -11.49 -1.90
C THR A 104 -5.19 -11.41 -2.66
N LEU A 105 -5.20 -11.88 -3.91
CA LEU A 105 -6.43 -12.08 -4.66
C LEU A 105 -7.09 -13.36 -4.14
N LEU A 106 -8.21 -13.20 -3.44
CA LEU A 106 -8.96 -14.31 -2.84
C LEU A 106 -9.79 -15.04 -3.90
N ASP A 107 -10.36 -14.27 -4.82
CA ASP A 107 -11.13 -14.74 -5.97
C ASP A 107 -11.10 -13.67 -7.08
N ARG A 108 -11.81 -13.89 -8.19
CA ARG A 108 -11.80 -12.97 -9.35
C ARG A 108 -12.25 -11.54 -9.05
N ASN A 109 -13.03 -11.33 -7.99
CA ASN A 109 -13.66 -10.06 -7.65
C ASN A 109 -13.24 -9.51 -6.28
N THR A 110 -12.44 -10.24 -5.51
CA THR A 110 -12.10 -9.87 -4.13
C THR A 110 -10.58 -9.81 -3.93
N LEU A 111 -10.09 -8.61 -3.63
CA LEU A 111 -8.69 -8.38 -3.23
C LEU A 111 -8.63 -8.08 -1.74
N GLN A 112 -7.78 -8.81 -1.01
CA GLN A 112 -7.42 -8.49 0.36
C GLN A 112 -6.08 -7.76 0.38
N ALA A 113 -6.02 -6.62 1.08
CA ALA A 113 -4.81 -5.87 1.32
C ALA A 113 -4.54 -5.77 2.82
N ARG A 114 -3.31 -6.11 3.22
CA ARG A 114 -2.78 -5.90 4.56
C ARG A 114 -1.57 -4.99 4.48
N LEU A 115 -1.46 -4.07 5.42
CA LEU A 115 -0.25 -3.31 5.66
C LEU A 115 0.14 -3.48 7.11
N ASN A 116 1.31 -4.04 7.35
CA ASN A 116 1.95 -4.00 8.65
C ASN A 116 3.02 -2.92 8.63
N MET A 117 3.18 -2.24 9.75
CA MET A 117 4.11 -1.14 9.92
C MET A 117 4.89 -1.33 11.21
N GLU A 118 6.20 -1.09 11.12
CA GLU A 118 7.07 -0.90 12.28
C GLU A 118 7.44 0.57 12.37
N THR A 119 7.50 1.08 13.59
CA THR A 119 7.98 2.44 13.87
C THR A 119 9.18 2.40 14.80
N LEU A 120 9.90 3.51 14.97
CA LEU A 120 11.03 3.57 15.91
C LEU A 120 10.66 3.21 17.35
N THR A 121 9.38 3.34 17.72
CA THR A 121 8.89 3.10 19.09
C THR A 121 8.06 1.84 19.25
N HIS A 122 7.61 1.21 18.15
CA HIS A 122 6.76 0.03 18.17
C HIS A 122 7.20 -0.96 17.09
N GLY A 123 7.35 -2.22 17.47
CA GLY A 123 7.63 -3.31 16.53
C GLY A 123 6.56 -3.48 15.45
N MET A 124 6.79 -4.39 14.52
CA MET A 124 5.86 -4.68 13.41
C MET A 124 4.44 -5.01 13.91
N GLN A 125 3.45 -4.20 13.51
CA GLN A 125 2.04 -4.34 13.88
C GLN A 125 1.13 -4.14 12.67
N GLU A 126 -0.07 -4.74 12.69
CA GLU A 126 -1.05 -4.52 11.63
C GLU A 126 -1.54 -3.06 11.68
N HIS A 127 -1.28 -2.33 10.60
CA HIS A 127 -1.69 -0.94 10.45
C HIS A 127 -3.02 -0.83 9.71
N THR A 128 -3.21 -1.61 8.64
CA THR A 128 -4.49 -1.72 7.94
C THR A 128 -4.79 -3.14 7.47
N PHE A 129 -6.08 -3.48 7.49
CA PHE A 129 -6.65 -4.68 6.88
C PHE A 129 -7.88 -4.29 6.06
N ILE A 130 -7.83 -4.50 4.75
CA ILE A 130 -8.85 -4.01 3.81
C ILE A 130 -9.26 -5.13 2.87
N ARG A 131 -10.56 -5.25 2.60
CA ARG A 131 -11.11 -6.13 1.56
C ARG A 131 -11.82 -5.29 0.51
N TYR A 132 -11.28 -5.31 -0.70
CA TYR A 132 -11.82 -4.61 -1.86
C TYR A 132 -12.68 -5.54 -2.70
N HIS A 133 -13.78 -5.00 -3.22
CA HIS A 133 -14.59 -5.64 -4.24
C HIS A 133 -14.39 -4.94 -5.59
N LYS A 134 -14.25 -5.72 -6.65
CA LYS A 134 -14.09 -5.20 -8.02
C LYS A 134 -15.38 -4.50 -8.46
N ILE A 135 -15.26 -3.24 -8.86
CA ILE A 135 -16.39 -2.41 -9.34
C ILE A 135 -16.30 -2.00 -10.81
N ALA A 136 -15.14 -2.21 -11.45
CA ALA A 136 -14.91 -1.89 -12.86
C ALA A 136 -13.90 -2.88 -13.47
N PRO A 137 -13.98 -3.16 -14.78
CA PRO A 137 -13.06 -4.06 -15.49
C PRO A 137 -11.58 -3.73 -15.33
#